data_AF-A0A2V8LL40-F1
#
_entry.id   AF-A0A2V8LL40-F1
#
_cell.length_a   1.000
_cell.length_b   1.000
_cell.length_c   1.000
_cell.angle_alpha   90.00
_cell.angle_beta   90.00
_cell.angle_gamma   90.00
#
_symmetry.space_group_name_H-M   'P 1'
#
loop_
_entity.id
_entity.type
_entity.pdbx_description
1 polymer ?
#
loop_
_entity_poly.entity_id
_entity_poly.type
_entity_poly.pdbx_seq_one_letter_code
_entity_poly.pdbx_strand_id
1 'polypeptide(L)'
;MSYLFHLTDDAALGGRTLTVTTGAEVVSLANAFTVSSGAPMLLTVSPNTGQQGQQNLYVQVTGQFTNFVQGTTLASFGAGVTVNSVTVANATGLTANISIAANAVTGAHNLTVTTGTEVVSLASAFAVTWLLSGIDSTGGFFDRHMSRRPDMIYHYVKDHGYGPPQEFIDALMEMTATS
;
A
#
# COMPACT_ATOMS: atom_id res chain seq x y z
N MET A 1 -14.52 -44.28 -11.63
CA MET A 1 -13.56 -43.53 -12.47
C MET A 1 -13.92 -42.06 -12.34
N SER A 2 -13.17 -41.29 -11.58
CA SER A 2 -13.44 -39.84 -11.43
C SER A 2 -12.56 -39.10 -12.44
N TYR A 3 -13.16 -38.34 -13.35
CA TYR A 3 -12.41 -37.45 -14.24
C TYR A 3 -12.29 -36.09 -13.56
N LEU A 4 -11.06 -35.62 -13.34
CA LEU A 4 -10.80 -34.24 -12.92
C LEU A 4 -10.90 -33.35 -14.16
N PHE A 5 -11.78 -32.36 -14.10
CA PHE A 5 -11.83 -31.29 -15.07
C PHE A 5 -10.90 -30.17 -14.61
N HIS A 6 -9.94 -29.77 -15.44
CA HIS A 6 -9.06 -28.63 -15.18
C HIS A 6 -9.54 -27.44 -16.01
N LEU A 7 -9.84 -26.33 -15.34
CA LEU A 7 -9.97 -25.03 -15.99
C LEU A 7 -8.57 -24.42 -16.13
N THR A 8 -8.22 -24.01 -17.34
CA THR A 8 -7.02 -23.19 -17.58
C THR A 8 -7.29 -21.76 -17.15
N ASP A 9 -6.25 -21.02 -16.78
CA ASP A 9 -6.37 -19.62 -16.30
C ASP A 9 -6.99 -18.67 -17.35
N ASP A 10 -6.92 -19.04 -18.64
CA ASP A 10 -7.54 -18.31 -19.77
C ASP A 10 -8.94 -18.84 -20.18
N ALA A 11 -9.60 -19.63 -19.33
CA ALA A 11 -10.93 -20.14 -19.66
C ALA A 11 -11.93 -18.99 -19.89
N ALA A 12 -12.57 -18.97 -21.06
CA ALA A 12 -13.53 -17.93 -21.42
C ALA A 12 -14.69 -17.87 -20.41
N LEU A 13 -14.99 -16.65 -19.93
CA LEU A 13 -16.05 -16.40 -18.94
C LEU A 13 -17.44 -16.75 -19.47
N GLY A 14 -18.33 -17.16 -18.57
CA GLY A 14 -19.72 -17.51 -18.86
C GLY A 14 -20.00 -19.00 -18.90
N GLY A 15 -21.23 -19.36 -19.28
CA GLY A 15 -21.70 -20.74 -19.31
C GLY A 15 -20.90 -21.62 -20.27
N ARG A 16 -20.50 -22.79 -19.79
CA ARG A 16 -19.74 -23.79 -20.55
C ARG A 16 -20.61 -25.03 -20.75
N THR A 17 -20.63 -25.53 -21.99
CA THR A 17 -21.33 -26.77 -22.33
C THR A 17 -20.46 -27.96 -21.98
N LEU A 18 -21.03 -28.92 -21.24
CA LEU A 18 -20.41 -30.23 -21.04
C LEU A 18 -20.90 -31.18 -22.12
N THR A 19 -19.98 -31.78 -22.88
CA THR A 19 -20.30 -32.83 -23.85
C THR A 19 -19.67 -34.13 -23.39
N VAL A 20 -20.48 -35.19 -23.30
CA VAL A 20 -20.05 -36.55 -22.99
C VAL A 20 -20.31 -37.42 -24.21
N THR A 21 -19.31 -38.21 -24.60
CA THR A 21 -19.41 -39.12 -25.75
C THR A 21 -19.13 -40.56 -25.31
N THR A 22 -20.04 -41.48 -25.61
CA THR A 22 -19.94 -42.92 -25.32
C THR A 22 -20.16 -43.72 -26.60
N GLY A 23 -19.07 -44.11 -27.27
CA GLY A 23 -19.17 -44.78 -28.58
C GLY A 23 -19.79 -43.85 -29.63
N ALA A 24 -20.98 -44.20 -30.12
CA ALA A 24 -21.72 -43.38 -31.09
C ALA A 24 -22.66 -42.35 -30.42
N GLU A 25 -22.85 -42.41 -29.10
CA GLU A 25 -23.74 -41.51 -28.38
C GLU A 25 -23.01 -40.23 -28.00
N VAL A 26 -23.62 -39.08 -28.25
CA VAL A 26 -23.15 -37.76 -27.82
C VAL A 26 -24.27 -37.09 -27.04
N VAL A 27 -24.03 -36.78 -25.78
CA VAL A 27 -24.95 -36.04 -24.92
C VAL A 27 -24.29 -34.74 -24.52
N SER A 28 -24.98 -33.62 -24.71
CA SER A 28 -24.50 -32.31 -24.26
C SER A 28 -25.46 -31.69 -23.26
N LEU A 29 -24.89 -31.12 -22.21
CA LEU A 29 -25.59 -30.28 -21.23
C LEU A 29 -25.09 -28.85 -21.41
N ALA A 30 -25.93 -28.01 -22.02
CA ALA A 30 -25.63 -26.59 -22.20
C ALA A 30 -25.54 -25.90 -20.83
N ASN A 31 -24.56 -24.99 -20.69
CA ASN A 31 -24.32 -24.26 -19.44
C ASN A 31 -24.19 -25.16 -18.19
N ALA A 32 -23.61 -26.36 -18.35
CA ALA A 32 -23.42 -27.32 -17.27
C ALA A 32 -22.63 -26.74 -16.08
N PHE A 33 -21.74 -25.78 -16.34
CA PHE A 33 -21.08 -24.98 -15.33
C PHE A 33 -20.80 -23.56 -15.86
N THR A 34 -20.52 -22.62 -14.96
CA THR A 34 -20.20 -21.24 -15.30
C THR A 34 -18.78 -20.91 -14.86
N VAL A 35 -18.01 -20.28 -15.75
CA VAL A 35 -16.71 -19.70 -15.42
C VAL A 35 -16.93 -18.23 -15.07
N SER A 36 -16.60 -17.83 -13.84
CA SER A 36 -16.69 -16.45 -13.36
C SER A 36 -15.29 -15.86 -13.16
N SER A 37 -15.10 -14.58 -13.48
CA SER A 37 -13.88 -13.87 -13.10
C SER A 37 -13.87 -13.60 -11.59
N GLY A 38 -12.71 -13.74 -10.96
CA GLY A 38 -12.52 -13.22 -9.60
C GLY A 38 -12.59 -11.68 -9.59
N ALA A 39 -12.96 -11.11 -8.45
CA ALA A 39 -12.90 -9.65 -8.26
C ALA A 39 -11.43 -9.25 -8.02
N PRO A 40 -10.88 -8.26 -8.76
CA PRO A 40 -9.51 -7.83 -8.58
C PRO A 40 -9.30 -7.23 -7.19
N MET A 41 -8.19 -7.60 -6.53
CA MET A 41 -7.84 -7.08 -5.23
C MET A 41 -6.32 -6.99 -5.03
N LEU A 42 -5.88 -6.13 -4.11
CA LEU A 42 -4.51 -6.07 -3.65
C LEU A 42 -4.35 -6.95 -2.40
N LEU A 43 -3.32 -7.77 -2.36
CA LEU A 43 -3.04 -8.70 -1.25
C LEU A 43 -1.99 -8.16 -0.30
N THR A 44 -0.83 -7.76 -0.83
CA THR A 44 0.31 -7.36 0.00
C THR A 44 1.08 -6.18 -0.57
N VAL A 45 1.72 -5.45 0.34
CA VAL A 45 2.64 -4.34 0.07
C VAL A 45 3.90 -4.57 0.91
N SER A 46 5.09 -4.51 0.30
CA SER A 46 6.35 -4.77 1.00
C SER A 46 7.53 -3.99 0.44
N PRO A 47 8.27 -3.20 1.24
CA PRO A 47 7.94 -2.85 2.62
C PRO A 47 6.62 -2.06 2.68
N ASN A 48 5.88 -2.22 3.78
CA ASN A 48 4.65 -1.47 4.05
C ASN A 48 4.90 -0.25 4.95
N THR A 49 6.15 0.17 5.11
CA THR A 49 6.52 1.36 5.88
C THR A 49 7.62 2.15 5.19
N GLY A 50 7.67 3.45 5.46
CA GLY A 50 8.77 4.32 5.06
C GLY A 50 8.80 5.60 5.89
N GLN A 51 9.98 6.19 6.03
CA GLN A 51 10.18 7.37 6.85
C GLN A 51 9.91 8.66 6.06
N GLN A 52 9.43 9.70 6.72
CA GLN A 52 9.42 11.05 6.15
C GLN A 52 10.80 11.42 5.59
N GLY A 53 10.81 12.05 4.42
CA GLY A 53 12.04 12.44 3.73
C GLY A 53 12.77 11.29 3.02
N GLN A 54 12.35 10.04 3.20
CA GLN A 54 12.95 8.90 2.53
C GLN A 54 12.74 8.97 1.02
N GLN A 55 13.82 8.82 0.26
CA GLN A 55 13.81 8.87 -1.20
C GLN A 55 14.11 7.50 -1.80
N ASN A 56 13.59 7.26 -3.00
CA ASN A 56 13.88 6.06 -3.80
C ASN A 56 13.58 4.73 -3.08
N LEU A 57 12.47 4.66 -2.36
CA LEU A 57 12.02 3.44 -1.71
C LEU A 57 11.30 2.55 -2.72
N TYR A 58 11.78 1.32 -2.89
CA TYR A 58 11.16 0.33 -3.77
C TYR A 58 10.14 -0.49 -2.97
N VAL A 59 8.86 -0.37 -3.35
CA VAL A 59 7.73 -1.05 -2.73
C VAL A 59 7.14 -2.07 -3.69
N GLN A 60 7.16 -3.34 -3.30
CA GLN A 60 6.51 -4.43 -4.02
C GLN A 60 5.02 -4.48 -3.67
N VAL A 61 4.19 -4.69 -4.69
CA VAL A 61 2.75 -4.83 -4.57
C VAL A 61 2.32 -6.12 -5.27
N THR A 62 1.60 -6.96 -4.53
CA THR A 62 1.02 -8.20 -5.04
C THR A 62 -0.50 -8.09 -5.06
N GLY A 63 -1.11 -8.40 -6.19
CA GLY A 63 -2.55 -8.48 -6.38
C GLY A 63 -3.05 -9.90 -6.63
N GLN A 64 -4.36 -10.04 -6.74
CA GLN A 64 -5.07 -11.24 -7.15
C GLN A 64 -6.18 -10.86 -8.12
N PHE A 65 -6.33 -11.63 -9.20
CA PHE A 65 -7.28 -11.38 -10.29
C PHE A 65 -7.13 -9.99 -10.96
N THR A 66 -6.01 -9.31 -10.74
CA THR A 66 -5.67 -8.02 -11.36
C THR A 66 -5.07 -8.22 -12.74
N ASN A 67 -4.99 -7.12 -13.51
CA ASN A 67 -4.46 -7.11 -14.86
C ASN A 67 -3.41 -6.02 -15.04
N PHE A 68 -2.36 -6.02 -14.23
CA PHE A 68 -1.32 -4.99 -14.32
C PHE A 68 -0.57 -5.03 -15.66
N VAL A 69 -0.39 -3.86 -16.27
CA VAL A 69 0.25 -3.68 -17.57
C VAL A 69 1.27 -2.55 -17.51
N GLN A 70 2.49 -2.82 -17.98
CA GLN A 70 3.57 -1.82 -18.02
C GLN A 70 3.14 -0.59 -18.83
N GLY A 71 3.42 0.61 -18.28
CA GLY A 71 3.09 1.88 -18.93
C GLY A 71 1.61 2.28 -18.85
N THR A 72 0.73 1.39 -18.37
CA THR A 72 -0.70 1.69 -18.13
C THR A 72 -1.02 1.71 -16.64
N THR A 73 -0.40 0.83 -15.85
CA THR A 73 -0.62 0.76 -14.40
C THR A 73 -0.03 1.97 -13.69
N LEU A 74 -0.86 2.66 -12.91
CA LEU A 74 -0.52 3.76 -12.02
C LEU A 74 -0.75 3.36 -10.57
N ALA A 75 0.10 3.83 -9.66
CA ALA A 75 -0.04 3.62 -8.21
C ALA A 75 -0.11 4.96 -7.48
N SER A 76 -0.84 5.00 -6.37
CA SER A 76 -0.92 6.14 -5.45
C SER A 76 -0.89 5.65 -4.00
N PHE A 77 0.00 6.23 -3.21
CA PHE A 77 0.22 5.90 -1.79
C PHE A 77 -0.31 6.99 -0.85
N GLY A 78 -1.23 7.84 -1.31
CA GLY A 78 -1.75 8.96 -0.53
C GLY A 78 -0.92 10.25 -0.64
N ALA A 79 -1.37 11.28 0.07
CA ALA A 79 -0.77 12.61 0.02
C ALA A 79 0.62 12.64 0.68
N GLY A 80 1.57 13.33 0.05
CA GLY A 80 2.96 13.42 0.53
C GLY A 80 3.86 12.26 0.11
N VAL A 81 3.34 11.27 -0.63
CA VAL A 81 4.13 10.20 -1.24
C VAL A 81 4.07 10.32 -2.78
N THR A 82 5.22 10.58 -3.39
CA THR A 82 5.38 10.66 -4.84
C THR A 82 5.76 9.30 -5.39
N VAL A 83 5.11 8.84 -6.46
CA VAL A 83 5.52 7.64 -7.21
C VAL A 83 6.41 8.08 -8.38
N ASN A 84 7.69 7.74 -8.30
CA ASN A 84 8.71 8.09 -9.31
C ASN A 84 8.60 7.19 -10.54
N SER A 85 8.34 5.90 -10.33
CA SER A 85 8.15 4.92 -11.41
C SER A 85 7.36 3.70 -10.94
N VAL A 86 6.73 3.01 -11.90
CA VAL A 86 6.09 1.71 -11.71
C VAL A 86 6.68 0.73 -12.72
N THR A 87 7.20 -0.38 -12.21
CA THR A 87 7.73 -1.51 -12.99
C THR A 87 6.82 -2.71 -12.77
N VAL A 88 6.13 -3.15 -13.81
CA VAL A 88 5.22 -4.30 -13.76
C VAL A 88 6.00 -5.57 -14.08
N ALA A 89 5.95 -6.56 -13.18
CA ALA A 89 6.59 -7.86 -13.37
C ALA A 89 5.68 -8.83 -14.13
N ASN A 90 4.38 -8.82 -13.80
CA ASN A 90 3.33 -9.62 -14.43
C ASN A 90 1.94 -9.04 -14.06
N ALA A 91 0.86 -9.68 -14.50
CA ALA A 91 -0.52 -9.21 -14.28
C ALA A 91 -0.90 -9.02 -12.80
N THR A 92 -0.21 -9.68 -11.87
CA THR A 92 -0.50 -9.66 -10.43
C THR A 92 0.64 -9.13 -9.57
N GLY A 93 1.72 -8.63 -10.17
CA GLY A 93 2.89 -8.15 -9.43
C GLY A 93 3.52 -6.92 -10.07
N LEU A 94 3.78 -5.90 -9.24
CA LEU A 94 4.52 -4.70 -9.63
C LEU A 94 5.43 -4.20 -8.52
N THR A 95 6.42 -3.39 -8.89
CA THR A 95 7.26 -2.60 -8.00
C THR A 95 7.03 -1.12 -8.25
N ALA A 96 6.73 -0.35 -7.21
CA ALA A 96 6.68 1.11 -7.26
C ALA A 96 7.94 1.69 -6.62
N ASN A 97 8.62 2.60 -7.32
CA ASN A 97 9.67 3.43 -6.72
C ASN A 97 9.01 4.71 -6.19
N ILE A 98 9.11 4.97 -4.88
CA ILE A 98 8.44 6.09 -4.22
C ILE A 98 9.42 7.00 -3.48
N SER A 99 9.00 8.25 -3.31
CA SER A 99 9.67 9.28 -2.53
C SER A 99 8.68 9.89 -1.55
N ILE A 100 9.06 9.95 -0.27
CA ILE A 100 8.22 10.44 0.82
C ILE A 100 8.69 11.86 1.16
N ALA A 101 7.78 12.83 1.11
CA ALA A 101 8.09 14.20 1.50
C ALA A 101 8.47 14.28 2.99
N ALA A 102 9.35 15.22 3.34
CA ALA A 102 9.74 15.44 4.74
C ALA A 102 8.56 15.87 5.64
N ASN A 103 7.52 16.45 5.05
CA ASN A 103 6.30 16.87 5.73
C ASN A 103 5.08 15.96 5.44
N ALA A 104 5.30 14.75 4.90
CA ALA A 104 4.20 13.81 4.64
C ALA A 104 3.50 13.45 5.96
N VAL A 105 2.16 13.44 5.99
CA VAL A 105 1.42 13.10 7.22
C VAL A 105 1.79 11.69 7.68
N THR A 106 2.21 11.54 8.93
CA THR A 106 2.53 10.23 9.51
C THR A 106 1.27 9.41 9.77
N GLY A 107 1.41 8.09 9.73
CA GLY A 107 0.32 7.15 9.94
C GLY A 107 0.04 6.31 8.70
N ALA A 108 -1.09 5.61 8.72
CA ALA A 108 -1.46 4.68 7.66
C ALA A 108 -2.07 5.40 6.45
N HIS A 109 -1.59 5.05 5.26
CA HIS A 109 -2.06 5.51 3.97
C HIS A 109 -2.62 4.35 3.17
N ASN A 110 -3.65 4.65 2.38
CA ASN A 110 -4.22 3.69 1.45
C ASN A 110 -3.35 3.60 0.20
N LEU A 111 -3.20 2.39 -0.33
CA LEU A 111 -2.68 2.18 -1.67
C LEU A 111 -3.86 2.09 -2.64
N THR A 112 -3.82 2.84 -3.74
CA THR A 112 -4.72 2.65 -4.89
C THR A 112 -3.89 2.38 -6.13
N VAL A 113 -4.27 1.35 -6.88
CA VAL A 113 -3.67 0.98 -8.16
C VAL A 113 -4.75 1.05 -9.23
N THR A 114 -4.42 1.69 -10.35
CA THR A 114 -5.31 1.85 -11.50
C THR A 114 -4.64 1.32 -12.74
N THR A 115 -5.32 0.43 -13.47
CA THR A 115 -4.87 -0.08 -14.77
C THR A 115 -6.00 0.05 -15.78
N GLY A 116 -5.94 1.08 -16.63
CA GLY A 116 -7.05 1.39 -17.53
C GLY A 116 -8.32 1.74 -16.74
N THR A 117 -9.35 0.90 -16.84
CA THR A 117 -10.60 1.04 -16.07
C THR A 117 -10.63 0.24 -14.77
N GLU A 118 -9.66 -0.67 -14.55
CA GLU A 118 -9.54 -1.43 -13.30
C GLU A 118 -8.99 -0.52 -12.20
N VAL A 119 -9.69 -0.44 -11.06
CA VAL A 119 -9.23 0.31 -9.88
C VAL A 119 -9.36 -0.60 -8.66
N VAL A 120 -8.25 -0.80 -7.96
CA VAL A 120 -8.19 -1.58 -6.72
C VAL A 120 -7.51 -0.78 -5.63
N SER A 121 -8.02 -0.88 -4.41
CA SER A 121 -7.46 -0.19 -3.24
C SER A 121 -7.24 -1.15 -2.08
N LEU A 122 -6.13 -0.96 -1.37
CA LEU A 122 -5.85 -1.60 -0.09
C LEU A 122 -5.81 -0.51 0.99
N ALA A 123 -6.73 -0.61 1.95
CA ALA A 123 -6.79 0.32 3.06
C ALA A 123 -5.60 0.13 4.00
N SER A 124 -5.05 1.23 4.53
CA SER A 124 -3.94 1.21 5.50
C SER A 124 -2.74 0.37 5.04
N ALA A 125 -2.47 0.36 3.73
CA ALA A 125 -1.49 -0.51 3.09
C ALA A 125 -0.04 -0.10 3.32
N PHE A 126 0.20 1.19 3.60
CA PHE A 126 1.55 1.74 3.75
C PHE A 126 1.57 2.76 4.89
N ALA A 127 2.50 2.63 5.84
CA ALA A 127 2.62 3.57 6.95
C ALA A 127 3.82 4.51 6.78
N VAL A 128 3.55 5.81 6.82
CA VAL A 128 4.59 6.83 6.90
C VAL A 128 4.97 7.02 8.37
N THR A 129 6.25 6.84 8.68
CA THR A 129 6.79 6.99 10.04
C THR A 129 7.66 8.22 10.15
N TRP A 130 7.85 8.70 11.38
CA TRP A 130 8.84 9.72 11.67
C TRP A 130 10.25 9.15 11.42
N LEU A 131 11.14 10.02 10.94
CA LEU A 131 12.56 9.73 11.02
C LEU A 131 12.99 9.84 12.48
N LEU A 132 13.23 8.70 13.12
CA LEU A 132 13.82 8.69 14.44
C LEU A 132 15.33 8.93 14.31
N SER A 133 15.75 10.18 14.31
CA SER A 133 17.18 10.52 14.28
C SER A 133 17.80 10.31 15.66
N GLY A 134 18.40 9.13 15.88
CA GLY A 134 19.35 8.87 16.96
C GLY A 134 18.75 8.70 18.36
N ILE A 135 18.78 7.46 18.87
CA ILE A 135 18.98 7.25 20.31
C ILE A 135 20.45 7.62 20.59
N ASP A 136 20.70 8.57 21.49
CA ASP A 136 22.05 8.63 22.06
C ASP A 136 22.23 7.46 23.06
N SER A 137 23.46 7.18 23.50
CA SER A 137 23.79 6.07 24.39
C SER A 137 23.10 6.11 25.77
N THR A 138 22.21 7.07 26.00
CA THR A 138 21.40 7.24 27.21
C THR A 138 19.91 6.92 26.98
N GLY A 139 19.52 6.53 25.76
CA GLY A 139 18.13 6.17 25.43
C GLY A 139 17.18 7.36 25.30
N GLY A 140 17.71 8.60 25.21
CA GLY A 140 16.91 9.79 24.96
C GLY A 140 16.70 9.98 23.46
N PHE A 141 15.43 10.05 23.06
CA PHE A 141 15.04 10.70 21.81
C PHE A 141 15.16 12.22 22.03
N PHE A 142 15.37 13.02 20.98
CA PHE A 142 15.43 14.49 20.99
C PHE A 142 16.82 15.11 21.23
N ASP A 143 17.33 15.74 20.17
CA ASP A 143 18.65 16.38 20.06
C ASP A 143 18.98 17.30 21.25
N ARG A 144 20.23 17.21 21.71
CA ARG A 144 20.84 17.91 22.86
C ARG A 144 20.77 19.44 22.75
N HIS A 145 20.38 19.96 21.59
CA HIS A 145 20.18 21.40 21.38
C HIS A 145 18.88 21.95 21.99
N MET A 146 17.85 21.11 22.25
CA MET A 146 16.53 21.57 22.71
C MET A 146 16.26 21.38 24.21
N SER A 147 17.15 20.70 24.95
CA SER A 147 17.02 20.42 26.39
C SER A 147 17.10 21.67 27.31
N ARG A 148 17.30 22.89 26.78
CA ARG A 148 17.48 24.11 27.59
C ARG A 148 16.64 25.32 27.14
N ARG A 149 15.60 25.10 26.33
CA ARG A 149 14.92 26.17 25.59
C ARG A 149 13.40 26.12 25.84
N PRO A 150 12.88 26.78 26.91
CA PRO A 150 11.44 26.92 27.14
C PRO A 150 10.71 27.76 26.05
N ASP A 151 11.43 28.30 25.06
CA ASP A 151 10.97 29.07 23.91
C ASP A 151 10.51 28.21 22.70
N MET A 152 10.47 26.88 22.84
CA MET A 152 10.18 25.95 21.74
C MET A 152 8.71 25.98 21.26
N ILE A 153 7.75 26.32 22.11
CA ILE A 153 6.36 26.57 21.67
C ILE A 153 6.31 27.78 20.73
N TYR A 154 7.09 28.82 21.04
CA TYR A 154 7.08 30.09 20.32
C TYR A 154 7.73 29.98 18.94
N HIS A 155 8.80 29.18 18.81
CA HIS A 155 9.44 28.94 17.51
C HIS A 155 8.63 28.00 16.62
N TYR A 156 7.98 26.97 17.19
CA TYR A 156 7.11 26.07 16.43
C TYR A 156 5.95 26.82 15.72
N VAL A 157 5.27 27.73 16.43
CA VAL A 157 4.17 28.53 15.88
C VAL A 157 4.67 29.48 14.78
N LYS A 158 5.90 29.99 14.90
CA LYS A 158 6.48 30.95 13.96
C LYS A 158 6.96 30.29 12.67
N ASP A 159 7.42 29.04 12.74
CA ASP A 159 7.97 28.30 11.60
C ASP A 159 6.90 27.49 10.84
N HIS A 160 5.78 27.14 11.50
CA HIS A 160 4.77 26.26 10.90
C HIS A 160 3.36 26.85 10.81
N GLY A 161 3.09 28.01 11.42
CA GLY A 161 1.82 28.74 11.25
C GLY A 161 0.57 28.09 11.86
N TYR A 162 0.73 26.96 12.56
CA TYR A 162 -0.31 26.25 13.30
C TYR A 162 0.25 25.78 14.66
N GLY A 163 -0.63 25.59 15.65
CA GLY A 163 -0.23 25.17 17.00
C GLY A 163 0.43 23.78 17.02
N PRO A 164 1.28 23.49 18.03
CA PRO A 164 1.94 22.20 18.13
C PRO A 164 0.95 21.05 18.33
N PRO A 165 1.28 19.83 17.89
CA PRO A 165 0.47 18.63 18.15
C PRO A 165 0.22 18.45 19.65
N GLN A 166 -0.93 17.90 20.04
CA GLN A 166 -1.30 17.70 21.45
C GLN A 166 -0.26 16.87 22.21
N GLU A 167 0.37 15.90 21.56
CA GLU A 167 1.45 15.07 22.13
C GLU A 167 2.69 15.89 22.53
N PHE A 168 2.95 17.00 21.84
CA PHE A 168 4.02 17.95 22.22
C PHE A 168 3.63 18.79 23.44
N ILE A 169 2.34 19.14 23.57
CA ILE A 169 1.81 19.83 24.74
C ILE A 169 1.85 18.90 25.97
N ASP A 170 1.47 17.64 25.79
CA ASP A 170 1.44 16.64 26.86
C ASP A 170 2.86 16.33 27.38
N ALA A 171 3.84 16.20 26.47
CA ALA A 171 5.25 16.03 26.82
C ALA A 171 5.83 17.23 27.59
N LEU A 172 5.45 18.46 27.25
CA LEU A 172 5.87 19.67 27.97
C LEU A 172 5.24 19.77 29.36
N MET A 173 3.97 19.36 29.51
CA MET A 173 3.28 19.34 30.80
C MET A 173 3.85 18.29 31.75
N GLU A 174 4.25 17.13 31.23
CA GLU A 174 4.90 16.06 31.99
C GLU A 174 6.29 16.48 32.52
N MET A 175 7.02 17.32 31.77
CA MET A 175 8.27 17.93 32.23
C MET A 175 8.10 18.93 33.38
N THR A 176 6.98 19.67 33.45
CA THR A 176 6.71 20.58 34.58
C THR A 176 6.23 19.88 35.85
N ALA A 177 5.84 18.60 35.76
CA ALA A 177 5.38 17.81 36.91
C ALA A 177 6.52 17.19 37.73
N THR A 178 7.77 17.31 37.27
CA THR A 178 8.95 16.74 37.96
C THR A 178 9.93 17.81 38.47
N SER A 179 9.45 19.03 38.74
CA SER A 179 10.19 20.08 39.44
C SER A 179 9.66 20.32 40.84
#